data_AF-A0A7S3XJK4-F1
#
_entry.id   AF-A0A7S3XJK4-F1
#
_cell.length_a   1.000
_cell.length_b   1.000
_cell.length_c   1.000
_cell.angle_alpha   90.00
_cell.angle_beta   90.00
_cell.angle_gamma   90.00
#
_symmetry.space_group_name_H-M   'P 1'
#
loop_
_entity.id
_entity.type
_entity.pdbx_description
1 polymer ?
#
loop_
_entity_poly.entity_id
_entity_poly.type
_entity_poly.pdbx_seq_one_letter_code
_entity_poly.pdbx_strand_id
1 'polypeptide(L)'
;NGLQDMAVLHGALPERRAIPTTSKPGESCCGAACDPWEQARAAASARDHSDGCPICFQPLDFDPSSTATMLLSCSHVFHHDCIVSFESFHVFESHRCPVCRAEYQKQLW
;
A
#
# COMPACT_ATOMS: atom_id res chain seq x y z
N ASN A 1 25.24 34.75 52.82
CA ASN A 1 25.52 33.71 51.81
C ASN A 1 24.37 32.73 51.82
N GLY A 2 23.20 33.00 51.26
CA GLY A 2 22.91 33.66 49.99
C GLY A 2 21.98 32.71 49.23
N LEU A 3 20.77 32.50 49.75
CA LEU A 3 19.68 31.83 49.05
C LEU A 3 19.17 32.80 47.97
N GLN A 4 19.28 32.40 46.71
CA GLN A 4 18.46 32.91 45.61
C GLN A 4 17.92 31.66 44.90
N ASP A 5 16.65 31.30 45.10
CA ASP A 5 15.47 31.84 44.40
C ASP A 5 15.53 31.55 42.89
N MET A 6 15.04 30.36 42.52
CA MET A 6 14.81 29.99 41.12
C MET A 6 13.31 30.00 40.88
N ALA A 7 12.86 31.15 40.39
CA ALA A 7 11.50 31.43 40.03
C ALA A 7 10.98 30.51 38.89
N VAL A 8 9.71 30.15 39.08
CA VAL A 8 8.70 29.62 38.14
C VAL A 8 8.94 29.93 36.68
N LEU A 9 8.81 28.92 35.80
CA LEU A 9 8.12 29.08 34.50
C LEU A 9 7.42 27.76 34.12
N HIS A 10 6.10 27.69 34.38
CA HIS A 10 5.22 26.72 33.73
C HIS A 10 5.17 27.06 32.23
N GLY A 11 5.87 26.28 31.41
CA GLY A 11 5.78 26.37 29.96
C GLY A 11 4.43 25.84 29.49
N ALA A 12 3.53 26.74 29.08
CA ALA A 12 2.31 26.38 28.38
C ALA A 12 2.65 25.64 27.06
N LEU A 13 1.97 24.53 26.79
CA LEU A 13 2.04 23.83 25.50
C LEU A 13 1.58 24.81 24.41
N PRO A 14 2.33 25.01 23.31
CA PRO A 14 1.86 25.84 22.22
C PRO A 14 0.63 25.18 21.58
N GLU A 15 -0.46 25.94 21.52
CA GLU A 15 -1.68 25.53 20.82
C GLU A 15 -1.35 25.11 19.38
N ARG A 16 -1.84 23.93 19.01
CA ARG A 16 -1.66 23.34 17.69
C ARG A 16 -2.34 24.26 16.67
N ARG A 17 -1.56 25.10 16.00
CA ARG A 17 -2.05 25.95 14.90
C ARG A 17 -2.69 25.04 13.84
N ALA A 18 -3.98 25.26 13.60
CA ALA A 18 -4.70 24.56 12.54
C ALA A 18 -3.96 24.77 11.21
N ILE A 19 -3.62 23.67 10.56
CA ILE A 19 -3.05 23.69 9.21
C ILE A 19 -4.19 24.14 8.29
N PRO A 20 -4.03 25.22 7.51
CA PRO A 20 -5.02 25.59 6.52
C PRO A 20 -5.10 24.44 5.50
N THR A 21 -6.21 23.72 5.52
CA THR A 21 -6.61 22.80 4.47
C THR A 21 -6.89 23.64 3.22
N THR A 22 -5.84 23.95 2.46
CA THR A 22 -6.00 24.33 1.07
C THR A 22 -6.36 23.06 0.32
N SER A 23 -7.65 22.74 0.36
CA SER A 23 -8.29 21.97 -0.70
C SER A 23 -7.92 22.67 -2.00
N LYS A 24 -7.02 22.09 -2.79
CA LYS A 24 -6.81 22.49 -4.17
C LYS A 24 -7.82 21.71 -5.03
N PRO A 25 -8.89 22.35 -5.54
CA PRO A 25 -9.59 21.83 -6.70
C PRO A 25 -8.73 22.17 -7.93
N GLY A 26 -7.89 21.24 -8.37
CA GLY A 26 -7.02 21.54 -9.52
C GLY A 26 -5.91 20.56 -9.87
N GLU A 27 -6.04 19.26 -9.59
CA GLU A 27 -5.20 18.25 -10.24
C GLU A 27 -6.06 17.45 -11.23
N SER A 28 -6.26 18.03 -12.40
CA SER A 28 -6.70 17.31 -13.59
C SER A 28 -5.49 16.59 -14.17
N CYS A 29 -5.20 15.39 -13.71
CA CYS A 29 -4.23 14.50 -14.35
C CYS A 29 -4.91 13.80 -15.54
N CYS A 30 -5.03 14.47 -16.68
CA CYS A 30 -5.29 13.79 -17.95
C CYS A 30 -3.96 13.45 -18.62
N GLY A 31 -3.43 12.25 -18.37
CA GLY A 31 -2.25 11.72 -19.04
C GLY A 31 -1.91 10.30 -18.60
N ALA A 32 -2.49 9.30 -19.29
CA ALA A 32 -2.24 7.85 -19.20
C ALA A 32 -2.28 7.25 -17.77
N ALA A 33 -3.38 6.69 -17.25
CA ALA A 33 -4.62 6.25 -17.84
C ALA A 33 -5.70 6.11 -16.74
N CYS A 34 -6.97 6.18 -17.15
CA CYS A 34 -8.14 6.18 -16.27
C CYS A 34 -8.41 4.82 -15.59
N ASP A 35 -7.59 3.80 -15.86
CA ASP A 35 -7.73 2.50 -15.23
C ASP A 35 -6.74 2.36 -14.06
N PRO A 36 -7.24 2.28 -12.81
CA PRO A 36 -6.40 2.01 -11.64
C PRO A 36 -5.53 0.76 -11.79
N TRP A 37 -5.96 -0.21 -12.60
CA TRP A 37 -5.22 -1.45 -12.83
C TRP A 37 -4.03 -1.28 -13.76
N GLU A 38 -4.09 -0.41 -14.76
CA GLU A 38 -2.93 -0.07 -15.57
C GLU A 38 -1.83 0.56 -14.71
N GLN A 39 -2.20 1.44 -13.78
CA GLN A 39 -1.25 2.02 -12.82
C GLN A 39 -0.70 0.97 -11.86
N ALA A 40 -1.54 0.12 -11.28
CA ALA A 40 -1.10 -0.94 -10.39
C ALA A 40 -0.13 -1.90 -11.10
N ARG A 41 -0.37 -2.17 -12.39
CA ARG A 41 0.48 -3.04 -13.20
C ARG A 41 1.79 -2.40 -13.59
N ALA A 42 1.78 -1.12 -13.97
CA ALA A 42 3.01 -0.37 -14.20
C ALA A 42 3.88 -0.34 -12.93
N ALA A 43 3.27 -0.11 -11.76
CA ALA A 43 3.96 -0.15 -10.48
C ALA A 43 4.50 -1.55 -10.13
N ALA A 44 3.75 -2.61 -10.44
CA ALA A 44 4.20 -3.98 -10.24
C ALA A 44 5.37 -4.33 -11.17
N SER A 45 5.30 -3.99 -12.46
CA SER A 45 6.37 -4.24 -13.44
C SER A 45 7.67 -3.49 -13.15
N ALA A 46 7.61 -2.39 -12.40
CA ALA A 46 8.80 -1.64 -11.98
C ALA A 46 9.53 -2.30 -10.78
N ARG A 47 8.92 -3.29 -10.12
CA ARG A 47 9.53 -4.06 -9.03
C ARG A 47 10.29 -5.26 -9.58
N ASP A 48 11.27 -5.71 -8.81
CA ASP A 48 11.92 -6.99 -9.08
C ASP A 48 11.08 -8.15 -8.54
N HIS A 49 10.90 -9.18 -9.38
CA HIS A 49 10.17 -10.41 -9.08
C HIS A 49 11.05 -11.66 -9.22
N SER A 50 12.38 -11.50 -9.23
CA SER A 50 13.34 -12.62 -9.31
C SER A 50 13.15 -13.63 -8.18
N ASP A 51 12.72 -13.16 -7.01
CA ASP A 51 12.47 -13.99 -5.83
C ASP A 51 11.15 -14.79 -5.93
N GLY A 52 10.38 -14.56 -7.00
CA GLY A 52 9.13 -15.25 -7.28
C GLY A 52 7.97 -14.81 -6.40
N CYS A 53 6.98 -15.71 -6.27
CA CYS A 53 5.78 -15.50 -5.47
C CYS A 53 6.13 -15.43 -3.97
N PRO A 54 5.79 -14.35 -3.24
CA PRO A 54 6.17 -14.20 -1.83
C PRO A 54 5.51 -15.22 -0.86
N ILE A 55 4.55 -16.00 -1.32
CA ILE A 55 3.87 -17.04 -0.51
C ILE A 55 4.59 -18.39 -0.61
N CYS A 56 4.98 -18.80 -1.83
CA CYS A 56 5.53 -20.13 -2.09
C CYS A 56 7.00 -20.13 -2.54
N PHE A 57 7.59 -18.95 -2.78
CA PHE A 57 8.97 -18.76 -3.24
C PHE A 57 9.28 -19.49 -4.56
N GLN A 58 8.29 -19.63 -5.43
CA GLN A 58 8.45 -20.18 -6.78
C GLN A 58 8.28 -19.09 -7.85
N PRO A 59 8.88 -19.24 -9.04
CA PRO A 59 8.79 -18.24 -10.11
C PRO A 59 7.35 -17.89 -10.49
N LEU A 60 7.10 -16.61 -10.78
CA LEU A 60 5.84 -16.12 -11.30
C LEU A 60 5.80 -16.26 -12.82
N ASP A 61 4.61 -16.55 -13.35
CA ASP A 61 4.35 -16.59 -14.79
C ASP A 61 3.60 -15.32 -15.19
N PHE A 62 4.20 -14.54 -16.10
CA PHE A 62 3.67 -13.24 -16.53
C PHE A 62 3.09 -13.29 -17.95
N ASP A 63 2.92 -14.49 -18.52
CA ASP A 63 2.27 -14.66 -19.81
C ASP A 63 0.80 -14.20 -19.71
N PRO A 64 0.33 -13.26 -20.56
CA PRO A 64 -1.03 -12.75 -20.52
C PRO A 64 -2.11 -13.79 -20.90
N SER A 65 -1.72 -14.94 -21.45
CA SER A 65 -2.60 -16.09 -21.69
C SER A 65 -2.70 -17.03 -20.49
N SER A 66 -1.84 -16.85 -19.49
CA SER A 66 -1.80 -17.64 -18.25
C SER A 66 -2.69 -17.01 -17.19
N THR A 67 -3.48 -17.85 -16.50
CA THR A 67 -4.26 -17.44 -15.33
C THR A 67 -3.52 -17.71 -14.02
N ALA A 68 -2.22 -18.05 -14.10
CA ALA A 68 -1.45 -18.49 -12.96
C ALA A 68 -1.09 -17.36 -11.99
N THR A 69 -1.15 -16.09 -12.42
CA THR A 69 -0.65 -14.94 -11.66
C THR A 69 -1.74 -13.88 -11.47
N MET A 70 -1.78 -13.31 -10.27
CA MET A 70 -2.71 -12.29 -9.84
C MET A 70 -1.96 -11.02 -9.44
N LEU A 71 -2.44 -9.89 -9.93
CA LEU A 71 -2.07 -8.54 -9.48
C LEU A 71 -3.04 -8.07 -8.40
N LEU A 72 -2.52 -7.57 -7.30
CA LEU A 72 -3.32 -6.88 -6.29
C LEU A 72 -3.35 -5.37 -6.56
N SER A 73 -4.43 -4.70 -6.15
CA SER A 73 -4.57 -3.24 -6.28
C SER A 73 -3.49 -2.44 -5.55
N CYS A 74 -2.79 -3.08 -4.59
CA CYS A 74 -1.61 -2.53 -3.91
C CYS A 74 -0.29 -2.76 -4.66
N SER A 75 -0.32 -3.20 -5.92
CA SER A 75 0.83 -3.50 -6.81
C SER A 75 1.68 -4.73 -6.45
N HIS A 76 1.26 -5.57 -5.50
CA HIS A 76 1.93 -6.85 -5.23
C HIS A 76 1.37 -7.97 -6.11
N VAL A 77 2.21 -8.95 -6.43
CA VAL A 77 1.89 -10.05 -7.35
C VAL A 77 2.08 -11.39 -6.66
N PHE A 78 1.17 -12.33 -6.93
CA PHE A 78 1.17 -13.69 -6.37
C PHE A 78 0.66 -14.68 -7.40
N HIS A 79 0.92 -15.98 -7.21
CA HIS A 79 0.14 -16.99 -7.93
C HIS A 79 -1.34 -16.93 -7.52
N HIS A 80 -2.23 -17.22 -8.47
CA HIS A 80 -3.66 -17.35 -8.24
C HIS A 80 -3.97 -18.30 -7.07
N ASP A 81 -3.43 -19.52 -7.12
CA ASP A 81 -3.74 -20.53 -6.09
C ASP A 81 -3.15 -20.15 -4.72
N CYS A 82 -2.02 -19.46 -4.71
CA CYS A 82 -1.39 -19.01 -3.48
C CYS A 82 -2.23 -17.94 -2.78
N ILE A 83 -2.71 -16.94 -3.53
CA ILE A 83 -3.52 -15.87 -2.93
C ILE A 83 -4.90 -16.38 -2.51
N VAL A 84 -5.53 -17.26 -3.31
CA VAL A 84 -6.82 -17.89 -2.95
C VAL A 84 -6.68 -18.75 -1.69
N SER A 85 -5.61 -19.55 -1.59
CA SER A 85 -5.33 -20.33 -0.38
C SER A 85 -5.15 -19.43 0.84
N PHE A 86 -4.37 -18.34 0.72
CA PHE A 86 -4.19 -17.38 1.81
C PHE A 86 -5.51 -16.74 2.27
N GLU A 87 -6.39 -16.39 1.34
CA GLU A 87 -7.71 -15.81 1.62
C GLU A 87 -8.63 -16.79 2.35
N SER A 88 -8.57 -18.08 2.04
CA SER A 88 -9.43 -19.11 2.65
C SER A 88 -9.27 -19.26 4.17
N PHE A 89 -8.12 -18.84 4.72
CA PHE A 89 -7.86 -18.88 6.17
C PHE A 89 -8.38 -17.64 6.90
N HIS A 90 -8.83 -16.60 6.18
CA HIS A 90 -9.32 -15.37 6.78
C HIS A 90 -10.85 -15.37 6.85
N VAL A 91 -11.39 -15.40 8.06
CA VAL A 91 -12.85 -15.31 8.33
C VAL A 91 -13.36 -13.86 8.28
N PHE A 92 -12.47 -12.89 8.03
CA PHE A 92 -12.81 -11.46 8.03
C PHE A 92 -13.38 -11.03 6.66
N GLU A 93 -14.27 -10.04 6.69
CA GLU A 93 -14.92 -9.48 5.50
C GLU A 93 -13.95 -8.78 4.53
N SER A 94 -12.73 -8.44 4.97
CA SER A 94 -11.71 -7.73 4.19
C SER A 94 -10.38 -8.49 4.09
N HIS A 95 -9.91 -8.74 2.86
CA HIS A 95 -8.59 -9.34 2.63
C HIS A 95 -7.47 -8.31 2.69
N ARG A 96 -6.32 -8.71 3.27
CA ARG A 96 -5.15 -7.84 3.47
C ARG A 96 -3.92 -8.46 2.82
N CYS A 97 -3.14 -7.64 2.10
CA CYS A 97 -2.01 -8.12 1.33
C CYS A 97 -0.96 -8.80 2.24
N PRO A 98 -0.45 -10.00 1.88
CA PRO A 98 0.58 -10.69 2.67
C PRO A 98 1.86 -9.86 2.89
N VAL A 99 2.17 -8.94 1.96
CA VAL A 99 3.41 -8.14 1.98
C VAL A 99 3.21 -6.81 2.70
N CYS A 100 2.27 -5.97 2.25
CA CYS A 100 2.11 -4.61 2.77
C CYS A 100 0.92 -4.41 3.72
N ARG A 101 0.10 -5.44 3.96
CA ARG A 101 -1.08 -5.40 4.84
C ARG A 101 -2.19 -4.41 4.45
N ALA A 102 -2.09 -3.78 3.27
CA ALA A 102 -3.15 -2.97 2.69
C ALA A 102 -4.34 -3.85 2.29
N GLU A 103 -5.55 -3.33 2.42
CA GLU A 103 -6.73 -3.93 1.80
C GLU A 103 -6.58 -3.92 0.28
N TYR A 104 -7.10 -4.94 -0.39
CA TYR A 104 -6.91 -5.07 -1.83
C TYR A 104 -8.12 -5.62 -2.56
N GLN A 105 -8.17 -5.31 -3.86
CA GLN A 105 -8.87 -6.08 -4.88
C GLN A 105 -7.82 -6.85 -5.68
N LYS A 106 -8.23 -7.88 -6.44
CA LYS A 106 -7.32 -8.69 -7.27
C LYS A 106 -7.81 -8.79 -8.71
N GLN A 107 -6.88 -8.76 -9.66
CA GLN A 107 -7.12 -8.98 -11.09
C GLN A 107 -6.10 -9.99 -11.61
N LEU A 108 -6.45 -10.72 -12.67
CA LEU A 108 -5.46 -11.49 -13.44
C LEU A 108 -4.32 -10.58 -13.89
N TRP A 109 -3.12 -11.15 -13.96
CA TRP A 109 -2.03 -10.57 -14.72
C TRP A 109 -2.36 -10.69 -16.22
#